data_AF-A0A399SV20-F1
#
_entry.id   AF-A0A399SV20-F1
#
_cell.length_a   1.000
_cell.length_b   1.000
_cell.length_c   1.000
_cell.angle_alpha   90.00
_cell.angle_beta   90.00
_cell.angle_gamma   90.00
#
_symmetry.space_group_name_H-M   'P 1'
#
loop_
_entity.id
_entity.type
_entity.pdbx_description
1 polymer ?
#
loop_
_entity_poly.entity_id
_entity_poly.type
_entity_poly.pdbx_seq_one_letter_code
_entity_poly.pdbx_strand_id
1 'polypeptide(L)'
;MSADGFKKTRVAYPIPLNWKMRPRTSDIDKLNEGIRVRLTTLEKKLLVQRSKREGYRTVSDFCRAKLIRKRETRRIEVSKEFKELTLKLDYDLNKIGVNLNQLAKKVNSFPDYRFSDADQALLQRILTELDRCFTVLQRYIDMIDSQ
;
A
#
# COMPACT_ATOMS: atom_id res chain seq x y z
N MET A 1 38.15 -16.89 -15.51
CA MET A 1 36.79 -17.37 -15.21
C MET A 1 36.14 -16.36 -14.26
N SER A 2 35.42 -15.38 -14.82
CA SER A 2 34.79 -14.29 -14.08
C SER A 2 33.46 -14.76 -13.50
N ALA A 3 33.29 -14.64 -12.19
CA ALA A 3 32.01 -14.76 -11.51
C ALA A 3 31.38 -13.38 -11.42
N ASP A 4 30.48 -13.07 -12.36
CA ASP A 4 29.74 -11.83 -12.40
C ASP A 4 28.64 -11.86 -11.32
N GLY A 5 28.94 -11.23 -10.17
CA GLY A 5 28.01 -11.06 -9.07
C GLY A 5 27.02 -9.94 -9.38
N PHE A 6 25.77 -10.31 -9.67
CA PHE A 6 24.65 -9.41 -9.90
C PHE A 6 24.41 -8.52 -8.66
N LYS A 7 25.08 -7.35 -8.61
CA LYS A 7 24.89 -6.35 -7.56
C LYS A 7 23.48 -5.76 -7.70
N LYS A 8 22.61 -6.10 -6.75
CA LYS A 8 21.27 -5.55 -6.63
C LYS A 8 21.36 -4.08 -6.18
N THR A 9 21.55 -3.17 -7.12
CA THR A 9 21.53 -1.72 -6.88
C THR A 9 20.12 -1.34 -6.45
N ARG A 10 19.91 -1.14 -5.14
CA ARG A 10 18.72 -0.43 -4.67
C ARG A 10 18.90 1.01 -5.07
N VAL A 11 18.19 1.44 -6.11
CA VAL A 11 18.05 2.87 -6.42
C VAL A 11 17.25 3.48 -5.28
N ALA A 12 17.95 4.04 -4.30
CA ALA A 12 17.36 4.80 -3.21
C ALA A 12 17.08 6.20 -3.74
N TYR A 13 15.85 6.44 -4.19
CA TYR A 13 15.42 7.80 -4.51
C TYR A 13 15.36 8.62 -3.22
N PRO A 14 15.85 9.88 -3.23
CA PRO A 14 15.79 10.75 -2.06
C PRO A 14 14.33 11.07 -1.75
N ILE A 15 13.81 10.48 -0.68
CA ILE A 15 12.50 10.81 -0.13
C ILE A 15 12.66 12.18 0.56
N PRO A 16 11.86 13.21 0.21
CA PRO A 16 11.93 14.50 0.88
C PRO A 16 11.71 14.33 2.39
N LEU A 17 12.49 15.07 3.19
CA LEU A 17 12.67 14.92 4.65
C LEU A 17 11.37 15.05 5.49
N ASN A 18 10.21 15.33 4.88
CA ASN A 18 8.92 15.58 5.53
C ASN A 18 7.86 14.49 5.28
N TRP A 19 8.25 13.22 5.11
CA TRP A 19 7.32 12.10 4.83
C TRP A 19 6.73 11.40 6.08
N LYS A 20 6.80 11.99 7.28
CA LYS A 20 6.13 11.41 8.47
C LYS A 20 4.68 11.89 8.59
N MET A 21 3.79 11.42 7.73
CA MET A 21 2.35 11.42 8.03
C MET A 21 1.79 10.00 8.00
N ARG A 22 2.37 9.12 8.83
CA ARG A 22 1.56 8.08 9.45
C ARG A 22 0.82 8.77 10.61
N PRO A 23 -0.52 8.75 10.65
CA PRO A 23 -1.27 9.24 11.81
C PRO A 23 -0.66 8.65 13.08
N ARG A 24 -0.51 9.47 14.13
CA ARG A 24 -0.04 8.97 15.43
C ARG A 24 -0.99 7.85 15.84
N THR A 25 -0.45 6.66 16.04
CA THR A 25 -1.19 5.53 16.60
C THR A 25 -1.72 5.97 17.95
N SER A 26 -3.05 5.90 18.14
CA SER A 26 -3.69 6.28 19.40
C SER A 26 -3.05 5.49 20.55
N ASP A 27 -3.06 6.03 21.77
CA ASP A 27 -2.45 5.33 22.90
C ASP A 27 -3.09 3.96 23.16
N ILE A 28 -4.36 3.79 22.78
CA ILE A 28 -5.13 2.54 22.86
C ILE A 28 -4.61 1.50 21.84
N ASP A 29 -4.16 1.95 20.68
CA ASP A 29 -3.65 1.08 19.61
C ASP A 29 -2.16 0.72 19.76
N LYS A 30 -1.48 1.25 20.78
CA LYS A 30 -0.08 0.96 21.05
C LYS A 30 0.07 -0.43 21.67
N LEU A 31 0.96 -1.22 21.07
CA LEU A 31 1.25 -2.59 21.49
C LEU A 31 2.33 -2.58 22.59
N ASN A 32 1.92 -2.23 23.81
CA ASN A 32 2.83 -2.07 24.96
C ASN A 32 3.15 -3.39 25.67
N GLU A 33 2.22 -4.35 25.64
CA GLU A 33 2.38 -5.66 26.29
C GLU A 33 3.01 -6.70 25.35
N GLY A 34 3.99 -7.45 25.86
CA GLY A 34 4.78 -8.39 25.09
C GLY A 34 4.76 -9.82 25.64
N ILE A 35 4.78 -10.81 24.76
CA ILE A 35 4.92 -12.22 25.13
C ILE A 35 6.33 -12.69 24.75
N ARG A 36 7.06 -13.29 25.70
CA ARG A 36 8.37 -13.90 25.45
C ARG A 36 8.21 -15.41 25.29
N VAL A 37 8.49 -15.90 24.08
CA VAL A 37 8.52 -17.34 23.78
C VAL A 37 9.97 -17.79 23.63
N ARG A 38 10.36 -18.84 24.37
CA ARG A 38 11.67 -19.49 24.20
C ARG A 38 11.53 -20.57 23.12
N LEU A 39 12.40 -20.51 22.12
CA LEU A 39 12.44 -21.44 21.00
C LEU A 39 13.86 -21.95 20.84
N THR A 40 13.99 -23.19 20.39
CA THR A 40 15.26 -23.70 19.86
C THR A 40 15.64 -22.96 18.57
N THR A 41 16.91 -23.06 18.19
CA THR A 41 17.42 -22.43 16.96
C THR A 41 16.67 -22.90 15.71
N LEU A 42 16.32 -24.20 15.65
CA LEU A 42 15.60 -24.79 14.53
C LEU A 42 14.15 -24.29 14.47
N GLU A 43 13.44 -24.28 15.60
CA GLU A 43 12.06 -23.78 15.67
C GLU A 43 11.99 -22.30 15.27
N LYS A 44 12.93 -21.48 15.74
CA LYS A 44 13.00 -20.07 15.34
C LYS A 44 13.20 -19.92 13.84
N LYS A 45 14.07 -20.74 13.23
CA LYS A 45 14.31 -20.72 11.78
C LYS A 45 13.06 -21.13 11.00
N LEU A 46 12.39 -22.20 11.41
CA LEU A 46 11.15 -22.69 10.81
C LEU A 46 10.03 -21.65 10.92
N LEU A 47 9.88 -21.01 12.08
CA LEU A 47 8.89 -19.96 12.30
C LEU A 47 9.09 -18.77 11.37
N VAL A 48 10.34 -18.30 11.22
CA VAL A 48 10.68 -17.19 10.32
C VAL A 48 10.43 -17.58 8.87
N GLN A 49 10.82 -18.79 8.46
CA GLN A 49 10.59 -19.27 7.09
C GLN A 49 9.10 -19.37 6.77
N ARG A 50 8.30 -19.92 7.69
CA ARG A 50 6.85 -20.03 7.55
C ARG A 50 6.18 -18.66 7.48
N SER A 51 6.55 -17.74 8.36
CA SER A 51 6.05 -16.36 8.35
C SER A 51 6.29 -15.67 7.00
N LYS A 52 7.48 -15.82 6.41
CA LYS A 52 7.79 -15.29 5.08
C LYS A 52 7.03 -16.01 3.97
N ARG A 53 6.89 -17.33 4.06
CA ARG A 53 6.16 -18.14 3.06
C ARG A 53 4.70 -17.71 2.98
N GLU A 54 4.07 -17.44 4.13
CA GLU A 54 2.68 -16.97 4.22
C GLU A 54 2.51 -15.46 3.97
N GLY A 55 3.59 -14.73 3.66
CA GLY A 55 3.52 -13.33 3.20
C GLY A 55 3.46 -12.27 4.30
N TYR A 56 3.76 -12.62 5.54
CA TYR A 56 3.73 -11.66 6.65
C TYR A 56 4.98 -10.79 6.70
N ARG A 57 4.82 -9.51 7.04
CA ARG A 57 5.92 -8.53 7.16
C ARG A 57 6.81 -8.80 8.36
N THR A 58 6.23 -9.17 9.50
CA THR A 58 6.97 -9.50 10.72
C THR A 58 6.46 -10.80 11.35
N VAL A 59 7.33 -11.46 12.13
CA VAL A 59 6.96 -12.64 12.92
C VAL A 59 5.89 -12.29 13.95
N SER A 60 5.89 -11.05 14.46
CA SER A 60 4.88 -10.61 15.41
C SER A 60 3.49 -10.52 14.76
N ASP A 61 3.41 -10.00 13.53
CA ASP A 61 2.14 -9.97 12.78
C ASP A 61 1.66 -11.39 12.46
N PHE A 62 2.59 -12.27 12.08
CA PHE A 62 2.30 -13.70 11.86
C PHE A 62 1.73 -14.36 13.13
N CYS A 63 2.40 -14.19 14.27
CA CYS A 63 1.96 -14.76 15.54
C CYS A 63 0.59 -14.22 15.96
N ARG A 64 0.34 -12.91 15.85
CA ARG A 64 -0.99 -12.34 16.17
C ARG A 64 -2.08 -12.89 15.24
N ALA A 65 -1.78 -13.02 13.96
CA ALA A 65 -2.74 -13.54 12.99
C ALA A 65 -3.10 -15.01 13.24
N LYS A 66 -2.11 -15.83 13.61
CA LYS A 66 -2.31 -17.26 13.90
C LYS A 66 -2.86 -17.55 15.29
N LEU A 67 -2.31 -16.91 16.33
CA LEU A 67 -2.66 -17.18 17.72
C LEU A 67 -3.96 -16.49 18.15
N ILE A 68 -4.17 -15.23 17.75
CA ILE A 68 -5.31 -14.43 18.21
C ILE A 68 -6.43 -14.48 17.17
N ARG A 69 -6.12 -14.16 15.91
CA ARG A 69 -7.15 -13.96 14.88
C ARG A 69 -7.58 -15.25 14.17
N LYS A 70 -6.92 -16.38 14.45
CA LYS A 70 -7.12 -17.68 13.79
C LYS A 70 -7.24 -17.57 12.25
N ARG A 71 -6.51 -16.64 11.63
CA ARG A 71 -6.60 -16.41 10.19
C ARG A 71 -5.74 -17.40 9.41
N GLU A 72 -6.38 -18.08 8.46
CA GLU A 72 -5.67 -18.78 7.38
C GLU A 72 -5.43 -17.81 6.24
N THR A 73 -4.22 -17.25 6.17
CA THR A 73 -3.82 -16.48 4.99
C THR A 73 -3.58 -17.46 3.85
N ARG A 74 -4.52 -17.50 2.90
CA ARG A 74 -4.27 -18.10 1.59
C ARG A 74 -3.37 -17.14 0.82
N ARG A 75 -2.14 -17.57 0.54
CA ARG A 75 -1.28 -16.83 -0.38
C ARG A 75 -1.85 -17.06 -1.78
N ILE A 76 -2.50 -16.04 -2.34
CA ILE A 76 -2.92 -16.07 -3.74
C ILE A 76 -1.63 -16.02 -4.56
N GLU A 77 -1.29 -17.12 -5.22
CA GLU A 77 -0.17 -17.19 -6.14
C GLU A 77 -0.61 -16.59 -7.47
N VAL A 78 -0.31 -15.31 -7.66
CA VAL A 78 -0.58 -14.62 -8.92
C VAL A 78 0.67 -14.66 -9.80
N SER A 79 0.47 -14.61 -11.13
CA SER A 79 1.57 -14.57 -12.10
C SER A 79 2.50 -13.38 -11.81
N LYS A 80 3.79 -13.54 -12.14
CA LYS A 80 4.79 -12.47 -11.95
C LYS A 80 4.40 -11.19 -12.70
N GLU A 81 3.87 -11.35 -13.91
CA GLU A 81 3.40 -10.27 -14.77
C GLU A 81 2.26 -9.48 -14.10
N PHE A 82 1.27 -10.17 -13.52
CA PHE A 82 0.19 -9.50 -12.80
C PHE A 82 0.72 -8.72 -11.60
N LYS A 83 1.66 -9.30 -10.84
CA LYS A 83 2.27 -8.62 -9.70
C LYS A 83 3.03 -7.36 -10.12
N GLU A 84 3.77 -7.42 -11.22
CA GLU A 84 4.49 -6.27 -11.77
C GLU A 84 3.52 -5.18 -12.25
N LEU A 85 2.44 -5.58 -12.92
CA LEU A 85 1.37 -4.68 -13.34
C LEU A 85 0.72 -3.99 -12.13
N THR A 86 0.34 -4.73 -11.09
CA THR A 86 -0.25 -4.14 -9.87
C THR A 86 0.71 -3.16 -9.20
N LEU A 87 2.00 -3.50 -9.10
CA LEU A 87 3.00 -2.60 -8.52
C LEU A 87 3.18 -1.32 -9.33
N LYS A 88 3.09 -1.41 -10.66
CA LYS A 88 3.13 -0.23 -11.54
C LYS A 88 1.89 0.64 -11.34
N LEU A 89 0.71 0.02 -11.28
CA LEU A 89 -0.54 0.72 -11.01
C LEU A 89 -0.52 1.42 -9.64
N ASP A 90 -0.06 0.75 -8.59
CA ASP A 90 0.12 1.34 -7.26
C ASP A 90 1.08 2.55 -7.29
N TYR A 91 2.16 2.45 -8.07
CA TYR A 91 3.11 3.54 -8.23
C TYR A 91 2.47 4.75 -8.93
N ASP A 92 1.73 4.52 -10.02
CA ASP A 92 1.06 5.57 -10.77
C ASP A 92 -0.03 6.25 -9.93
N LEU A 93 -0.83 5.46 -9.19
CA LEU A 93 -1.81 5.98 -8.23
C LEU A 93 -1.16 6.84 -7.15
N ASN A 94 -0.02 6.41 -6.61
CA ASN A 94 0.70 7.18 -5.60
C ASN A 94 1.22 8.52 -6.17
N LYS A 95 1.65 8.57 -7.43
CA LYS A 95 2.04 9.83 -8.10
C LYS A 95 0.87 10.78 -8.26
N ILE A 96 -0.29 10.26 -8.69
CA ILE A 96 -1.53 11.04 -8.79
C ILE A 96 -1.90 11.62 -7.41
N GLY A 97 -1.88 10.78 -6.37
CA GLY A 97 -2.19 11.22 -5.00
C GLY A 97 -1.24 12.29 -4.47
N VAL A 98 0.07 12.17 -4.75
CA VAL A 98 1.05 13.20 -4.36
C VAL A 98 0.79 14.53 -5.08
N ASN A 99 0.50 14.50 -6.37
CA ASN A 99 0.20 15.72 -7.14
C ASN A 99 -1.09 16.38 -6.65
N LEU A 100 -2.13 15.60 -6.37
CA LEU A 100 -3.39 16.09 -5.81
C LEU A 100 -3.17 16.74 -4.44
N ASN A 101 -2.35 16.13 -3.57
CA ASN A 101 -2.04 16.70 -2.26
C ASN A 101 -1.24 18.01 -2.37
N GLN A 102 -0.33 18.11 -3.35
CA GLN A 102 0.37 19.36 -3.61
C GLN A 102 -0.59 20.46 -4.07
N LEU A 103 -1.52 20.12 -4.97
CA LEU A 103 -2.56 21.04 -5.42
C LEU A 103 -3.43 21.51 -4.26
N ALA A 104 -3.93 20.59 -3.43
CA ALA A 104 -4.75 20.90 -2.26
C ALA A 104 -4.02 21.83 -1.28
N LYS A 105 -2.75 21.55 -0.98
CA LYS A 105 -1.92 22.43 -0.14
C LYS A 105 -1.74 23.82 -0.75
N LYS A 106 -1.54 23.90 -2.05
CA LYS A 106 -1.40 25.17 -2.77
C LYS A 106 -2.69 25.97 -2.69
N VAL A 107 -3.84 25.35 -2.98
CA VAL A 107 -5.16 25.98 -2.85
C VAL A 107 -5.40 26.47 -1.41
N ASN A 108 -5.16 25.61 -0.42
CA ASN A 108 -5.33 25.96 0.99
C ASN A 108 -4.37 27.04 1.48
N SER A 109 -3.25 27.30 0.78
CA SER A 109 -2.30 28.35 1.13
C SER A 109 -2.71 29.75 0.66
N PHE A 110 -3.72 29.84 -0.21
CA PHE A 110 -4.28 31.11 -0.68
C PHE A 110 -5.67 31.33 -0.05
N PRO A 111 -5.78 32.12 1.03
CA PRO A 111 -7.05 32.35 1.71
C PRO A 111 -8.12 33.01 0.82
N ASP A 112 -7.70 33.74 -0.22
CA ASP A 112 -8.59 34.45 -1.16
C ASP A 112 -8.66 33.81 -2.56
N TYR A 113 -8.02 32.65 -2.79
CA TYR A 113 -8.12 31.99 -4.09
C TYR A 113 -9.49 31.34 -4.25
N ARG A 114 -10.42 32.08 -4.86
CA ARG A 114 -11.70 31.58 -5.33
C ARG A 114 -11.49 31.00 -6.72
N PHE A 115 -11.73 29.71 -6.87
CA PHE A 115 -11.88 29.11 -8.20
C PHE A 115 -12.89 29.93 -9.00
N SER A 116 -12.55 30.28 -10.24
CA SER A 116 -13.52 30.94 -11.12
C SER A 116 -14.67 29.96 -11.42
N ASP A 117 -15.82 30.49 -11.82
CA ASP A 117 -16.95 29.65 -12.23
C ASP A 117 -16.55 28.69 -13.38
N ALA A 118 -15.63 29.12 -14.25
CA ALA A 118 -15.08 28.28 -15.32
C ALA A 118 -14.22 27.12 -14.78
N ASP A 119 -13.39 27.37 -13.76
CA ASP A 119 -12.59 26.32 -13.11
C ASP A 119 -13.49 25.32 -12.39
N GLN A 120 -14.53 25.80 -11.71
CA GLN A 120 -15.51 24.93 -11.05
C GLN A 120 -16.27 24.06 -12.05
N ALA A 121 -16.74 24.65 -13.16
CA ALA A 121 -17.43 23.91 -14.21
C ALA A 121 -16.53 22.84 -14.85
N LEU A 122 -15.26 23.18 -15.08
CA LEU A 122 -14.28 22.23 -15.61
C LEU A 122 -14.02 21.08 -14.64
N LEU A 123 -13.81 21.38 -13.35
CA LEU A 123 -13.59 20.37 -12.31
C LEU A 123 -14.79 19.45 -12.14
N GLN A 124 -16.02 19.99 -12.15
CA GLN A 124 -17.24 19.18 -12.12
C GLN A 124 -17.35 18.25 -13.33
N ARG A 125 -16.99 18.74 -14.52
CA ARG A 125 -16.98 17.92 -15.74
C ARG A 125 -15.97 16.79 -15.64
N ILE A 126 -14.75 17.07 -15.15
CA ILE A 126 -13.72 16.05 -14.93
C ILE A 126 -14.20 15.00 -13.91
N LEU A 127 -14.79 15.43 -12.80
CA LEU A 127 -15.37 14.50 -11.80
C LEU A 127 -16.45 13.61 -12.41
N THR A 128 -17.35 14.19 -13.22
CA THR A 128 -18.40 13.43 -13.89
C THR A 128 -17.85 12.37 -14.84
N GLU A 129 -16.81 12.70 -15.61
CA GLU A 129 -16.17 11.72 -16.50
C GLU A 129 -15.43 10.63 -15.72
N LEU A 130 -14.80 10.97 -14.60
CA LEU A 130 -14.19 9.98 -13.71
C LEU A 130 -15.23 9.03 -13.12
N ASP A 131 -16.37 9.53 -12.65
CA ASP A 131 -17.46 8.70 -12.12
C ASP A 131 -18.03 7.74 -13.18
N ARG A 132 -18.14 8.20 -14.43
CA ARG A 132 -18.53 7.35 -15.55
C ARG A 132 -17.52 6.22 -15.79
N CYS A 133 -16.24 6.55 -15.80
CA CYS A 133 -15.16 5.55 -15.92
C CYS A 133 -15.22 4.53 -14.78
N PHE A 134 -15.40 4.99 -13.54
CA PHE A 134 -15.53 4.09 -12.38
C PHE A 134 -16.76 3.21 -12.48
N THR A 135 -17.90 3.74 -12.92
CA THR A 135 -19.13 2.94 -13.11
C THR A 135 -18.91 1.81 -14.13
N VAL A 136 -18.20 2.08 -15.22
CA VAL A 136 -17.86 1.06 -16.22
C VAL A 136 -16.93 0.00 -15.63
N LEU A 137 -15.88 0.42 -14.93
CA LEU A 137 -14.95 -0.52 -14.27
C LEU A 137 -15.66 -1.37 -13.21
N GLN A 138 -16.56 -0.77 -12.43
CA GLN A 138 -17.36 -1.49 -11.42
C GLN A 138 -18.23 -2.57 -12.07
N ARG A 139 -18.88 -2.27 -13.20
CA ARG A 139 -19.65 -3.28 -13.95
C ARG A 139 -18.80 -4.47 -14.39
N TYR A 140 -17.55 -4.24 -14.81
CA TYR A 140 -16.64 -5.33 -15.17
C TYR A 140 -16.24 -6.16 -13.94
N ILE A 141 -16.02 -5.53 -12.79
CA ILE A 141 -15.73 -6.23 -11.53
C ILE A 141 -16.95 -7.08 -11.13
N ASP A 142 -18.14 -6.49 -11.11
CA ASP A 142 -19.38 -7.19 -10.74
C ASP A 142 -19.65 -8.39 -11.66
N MET A 143 -19.32 -8.26 -12.96
CA MET A 143 -19.45 -9.35 -13.92
C MET A 143 -18.46 -10.50 -13.64
N ILE A 144 -17.23 -10.18 -13.21
CA ILE A 144 -16.22 -11.18 -12.83
C ILE A 144 -16.62 -11.90 -11.53
N ASP A 145 -17.14 -11.16 -10.55
CA ASP A 145 -17.55 -11.72 -9.25
C ASP A 145 -18.84 -12.56 -9.32
N SER A 146 -19.60 -12.45 -10.41
CA SER A 146 -20.82 -13.22 -10.67
C SER A 146 -20.61 -14.59 -11.34
N GLN A 147 -19.36 -14.96 -11.65
CA GLN A 147 -18.96 -16.28 -12.18
C GLN A 147 -18.34 -17.17 -11.10
#